data_AF-A0A914MQM9-F1
#
_entry.id   AF-A0A914MQM9-F1
#
_cell.length_a   1.000
_cell.length_b   1.000
_cell.length_c   1.000
_cell.angle_alpha   90.00
_cell.angle_beta   90.00
_cell.angle_gamma   90.00
#
_symmetry.space_group_name_H-M   'P 1'
#
loop_
_entity.id
_entity.type
_entity.pdbx_description
1 polymer ?
#
loop_
_entity_poly.entity_id
_entity_poly.type
_entity_poly.pdbx_seq_one_letter_code
_entity_poly.pdbx_strand_id
1 'polypeptide(L)'
;MLNNHNLNVKTDKATAMVSTASTSISIPKNIENDIKSEIKRKEDEEINHENVESYLVPWTYSCLFKPAIERVKHSYVENQEAVYALNHLLEVFRHVDQASHSFLFDFSKLIFAESGLGNSINLQESYLRMHANAPNSDLEFPLRLSQIQEFQLFSVRAIALRRVLSRIPDGMTERRPFLETIKEIAASIKYLLDTTNAIIAIVPINYQHLVEKRKREFVQASKRFSNTLKDYFKRQEANQVYIAANQLILQTMKLCLAIRERVRMG
;
A
#
# COMPACT_ATOMS: atom_id res chain seq x y z
N MET A 1 32.58 57.49 28.02
CA MET A 1 31.20 57.46 27.48
C MET A 1 31.25 57.96 26.04
N LEU A 2 30.86 57.10 25.11
CA LEU A 2 30.47 57.27 23.70
C LEU A 2 31.33 58.19 22.79
N ASN A 3 32.15 57.51 21.98
CA ASN A 3 32.85 57.98 20.78
C ASN A 3 31.88 58.44 19.68
N ASN A 4 32.17 59.58 19.05
CA ASN A 4 31.56 60.03 17.80
C ASN A 4 32.65 60.66 16.93
N HIS A 5 33.12 59.95 15.90
CA HIS A 5 33.97 60.54 14.85
C HIS A 5 33.56 60.02 13.46
N ASN A 6 33.14 60.99 12.65
CA ASN A 6 32.90 60.93 11.22
C ASN A 6 34.13 60.43 10.47
N LEU A 7 33.94 59.45 9.59
CA LEU A 7 34.86 59.16 8.49
C LEU A 7 34.11 59.18 7.17
N ASN A 8 34.40 60.24 6.42
CA ASN A 8 34.08 60.50 5.03
C ASN A 8 35.08 59.73 4.16
N VAL A 9 34.62 58.75 3.37
CA VAL A 9 35.44 58.13 2.32
C VAL A 9 34.62 58.05 1.04
N LYS A 10 35.00 58.91 0.09
CA LYS A 10 34.63 58.86 -1.33
C LYS A 10 35.17 57.56 -1.93
N THR A 11 34.30 56.80 -2.59
CA THR A 11 34.67 55.61 -3.36
C THR A 11 34.94 56.00 -4.81
N ASP A 12 36.21 55.97 -5.18
CA ASP A 12 36.65 56.06 -6.58
C ASP A 12 36.45 54.74 -7.31
N LYS A 13 35.93 54.86 -8.54
CA LYS A 13 35.73 53.79 -9.51
C LYS A 13 37.10 53.28 -10.02
N ALA A 14 37.33 51.98 -9.91
CA ALA A 14 38.28 51.27 -10.76
C ALA A 14 37.65 49.96 -11.25
N THR A 15 37.35 49.95 -12.54
CA THR A 15 36.89 48.84 -13.35
C THR A 15 37.94 47.72 -13.38
N ALA A 16 37.58 46.52 -12.95
CA ALA A 16 38.33 45.30 -13.24
C ALA A 16 37.37 44.19 -13.68
N MET A 17 37.38 43.90 -14.98
CA MET A 17 36.83 42.68 -15.56
C MET A 17 37.59 41.48 -14.99
N VAL A 18 36.90 40.59 -14.28
CA VAL A 18 37.41 39.25 -13.98
C VAL A 18 36.44 38.25 -14.60
N SER A 19 36.90 37.70 -15.73
CA SER A 19 36.36 36.50 -16.37
C SER A 19 36.62 35.30 -15.47
N THR A 20 35.59 34.76 -14.82
CA THR A 20 35.64 33.43 -14.22
C THR A 20 35.01 32.44 -15.19
N ALA A 21 35.87 31.71 -15.89
CA ALA A 21 35.48 30.56 -16.70
C ALA A 21 34.79 29.51 -15.81
N SER A 22 33.53 29.19 -16.15
CA SER A 22 32.81 28.05 -15.59
C SER A 22 33.44 26.76 -16.13
N THR A 23 34.37 26.17 -15.38
CA THR A 23 34.84 24.81 -15.65
C THR A 23 33.72 23.84 -15.30
N SER A 24 32.89 23.49 -16.29
CA SER A 24 31.94 22.39 -16.18
C SER A 24 32.72 21.08 -16.09
N ILE A 25 32.93 20.59 -14.86
CA ILE A 25 33.43 19.24 -14.59
C ILE A 25 32.39 18.27 -15.11
N SER A 26 32.62 17.75 -16.32
CA SER A 26 31.83 16.66 -16.89
C SER A 26 32.17 15.39 -16.12
N ILE A 27 31.22 14.90 -15.33
CA ILE A 27 31.32 13.60 -14.67
C ILE A 27 31.41 12.53 -15.78
N PRO A 28 32.43 11.67 -15.78
CA PRO A 28 32.52 10.56 -16.74
C PRO A 28 31.24 9.71 -16.69
N LYS A 29 30.64 9.43 -17.85
CA LYS A 29 29.36 8.68 -17.96
C LYS A 29 29.34 7.35 -17.20
N ASN A 30 30.50 6.71 -16.99
CA ASN A 30 30.60 5.50 -16.18
C ASN A 30 30.30 5.76 -14.70
N ILE A 31 30.80 6.86 -14.13
CA ILE A 31 30.53 7.24 -12.73
C ILE A 31 29.06 7.65 -12.56
N GLU A 32 28.48 8.32 -13.56
CA GLU A 32 27.06 8.67 -13.54
C GLU A 32 26.16 7.41 -13.60
N ASN A 33 26.55 6.41 -14.39
CA ASN A 33 25.86 5.12 -14.46
C ASN A 33 26.03 4.30 -13.19
N ASP A 34 27.22 4.31 -12.58
CA ASP A 34 27.49 3.62 -11.31
C ASP A 34 26.67 4.26 -10.18
N ILE A 35 26.63 5.60 -10.10
CA ILE A 35 25.79 6.33 -9.14
C ILE A 35 24.30 6.03 -9.37
N LYS A 36 23.83 6.03 -10.62
CA LYS A 36 22.44 5.67 -10.95
C LYS A 36 22.11 4.21 -10.59
N SER A 37 23.06 3.30 -10.78
CA SER A 37 22.90 1.88 -10.43
C SER A 37 22.88 1.68 -8.91
N GLU A 38 23.69 2.44 -8.17
CA GLU A 38 23.79 2.38 -6.72
C GLU A 38 22.60 3.06 -6.04
N ILE A 39 22.09 4.17 -6.59
CA ILE A 39 20.82 4.79 -6.16
C ILE A 39 19.67 3.83 -6.42
N LYS A 40 19.63 3.17 -7.58
CA LYS A 40 18.59 2.19 -7.88
C LYS A 40 18.66 0.95 -6.98
N ARG A 41 19.86 0.47 -6.65
CA ARG A 41 20.04 -0.61 -5.66
C ARG A 41 19.59 -0.17 -4.28
N LYS A 42 19.93 1.05 -3.85
CA LYS A 42 19.50 1.60 -2.55
C LYS A 42 17.99 1.83 -2.51
N GLU A 43 17.37 2.31 -3.58
CA GLU A 43 15.90 2.41 -3.69
C GLU A 43 15.25 1.02 -3.66
N ASP A 44 15.81 0.03 -4.35
CA ASP A 44 15.33 -1.35 -4.34
C ASP A 44 15.56 -2.06 -2.97
N GLU A 45 16.59 -1.67 -2.22
CA GLU A 45 16.92 -2.16 -0.86
C GLU A 45 16.08 -1.48 0.23
N GLU A 46 15.84 -0.17 0.12
CA GLU A 46 15.04 0.62 1.07
C GLU A 46 13.54 0.29 0.94
N ILE A 47 13.07 -0.06 -0.27
CA ILE A 47 11.73 -0.64 -0.50
C ILE A 47 11.64 -2.10 0.02
N ASN A 48 12.75 -2.82 0.12
CA ASN A 48 12.78 -4.19 0.65
C ASN A 48 12.77 -4.27 2.18
N HIS A 49 13.03 -3.17 2.89
CA HIS A 49 13.07 -3.09 4.35
C HIS A 49 11.88 -2.37 5.00
N GLU A 50 10.82 -2.03 4.24
CA GLU A 50 9.50 -1.87 4.86
C GLU A 50 9.14 -3.22 5.51
N ASN A 51 9.00 -3.21 6.83
CA ASN A 51 8.71 -4.38 7.66
C ASN A 51 7.66 -5.24 6.92
N VAL A 52 8.01 -6.45 6.48
CA VAL A 52 7.19 -7.26 5.56
C VAL A 52 5.78 -7.54 6.10
N GLU A 53 5.63 -7.40 7.41
CA GLU A 53 4.38 -7.51 8.16
C GLU A 53 3.57 -6.21 8.22
N SER A 54 4.19 -5.04 8.01
CA SER A 54 3.55 -3.72 7.95
C SER A 54 2.41 -3.68 6.94
N TYR A 55 2.48 -4.50 5.88
CA TYR A 55 1.43 -4.57 4.87
C TYR A 55 0.12 -5.15 5.39
N LEU A 56 0.15 -5.99 6.44
CA LEU A 56 -1.04 -6.64 6.99
C LEU A 56 -1.82 -5.74 7.95
N VAL A 57 -1.09 -4.79 8.54
CA VAL A 57 -1.58 -3.89 9.58
C VAL A 57 -2.95 -3.28 9.26
N PRO A 58 -3.19 -2.67 8.07
CA PRO A 58 -4.45 -1.99 7.77
C PRO A 58 -5.70 -2.88 7.77
N TRP A 59 -5.53 -4.20 7.70
CA TRP A 59 -6.64 -5.15 7.65
C TRP A 59 -6.80 -5.97 8.92
N THR A 60 -5.92 -5.80 9.91
CA THR A 60 -5.94 -6.61 11.13
C THR A 60 -7.31 -6.55 11.81
N TYR A 61 -7.87 -5.36 11.97
CA TYR A 61 -9.21 -5.21 12.52
C TYR A 61 -10.27 -5.91 11.65
N SER A 62 -10.30 -5.61 10.34
CA SER A 62 -11.38 -6.04 9.44
C SER A 62 -11.33 -7.53 9.04
N CYS A 63 -10.13 -8.11 8.95
CA CYS A 63 -9.92 -9.49 8.53
C CYS A 63 -9.83 -10.46 9.72
N LEU A 64 -9.28 -10.03 10.86
CA LEU A 64 -9.04 -10.92 12.00
C LEU A 64 -10.01 -10.65 13.15
N PHE A 65 -9.92 -9.49 13.79
CA PHE A 65 -10.63 -9.24 15.05
C PHE A 65 -12.14 -9.12 14.89
N LYS A 66 -12.60 -8.28 13.96
CA LYS A 66 -14.03 -8.06 13.73
C LYS A 66 -14.77 -9.38 13.43
N PRO A 67 -14.38 -10.18 12.42
CA PRO A 67 -15.10 -11.40 12.12
C PRO A 67 -14.95 -12.46 13.21
N ALA A 68 -13.83 -12.51 13.95
CA ALA A 68 -13.69 -13.42 15.08
C ALA A 68 -14.67 -13.08 16.22
N ILE A 69 -14.76 -11.81 16.60
CA ILE A 69 -15.68 -11.35 17.65
C ILE A 69 -17.13 -11.46 17.20
N GLU A 70 -17.45 -11.18 15.94
CA GLU A 70 -18.80 -11.36 15.39
C GLU A 70 -19.25 -12.82 15.41
N ARG A 71 -18.35 -13.77 15.12
CA ARG A 71 -18.64 -15.21 15.25
C ARG A 71 -18.96 -15.58 16.70
N VAL A 72 -18.16 -15.12 17.66
CA VAL A 72 -18.42 -15.36 19.09
C VAL A 72 -19.75 -14.73 19.49
N LYS A 73 -20.02 -13.49 19.06
CA LYS A 73 -21.29 -12.80 19.34
C LYS A 73 -22.50 -13.57 18.84
N HIS A 74 -22.40 -14.17 17.65
CA HIS A 74 -23.47 -15.00 17.09
C HIS A 74 -23.77 -16.22 17.97
N SER A 75 -22.75 -16.83 18.59
CA SER A 75 -22.92 -17.96 19.52
C SER A 75 -23.58 -17.57 20.84
N TYR A 76 -23.61 -16.29 21.21
CA TYR A 76 -24.17 -15.77 22.46
C TYR A 76 -25.35 -14.83 22.23
N VAL A 77 -26.05 -14.92 21.09
CA VAL A 77 -27.09 -13.98 20.68
C VAL A 77 -28.23 -13.81 21.70
N GLU A 78 -28.54 -14.86 22.46
CA GLU A 78 -29.59 -14.83 23.49
C GLU A 78 -29.14 -14.17 24.81
N ASN A 79 -27.83 -13.99 25.01
CA ASN A 79 -27.28 -13.34 26.20
C ASN A 79 -27.01 -11.86 25.92
N GLN A 80 -27.93 -11.00 26.38
CA GLN A 80 -27.85 -9.55 26.16
C GLN A 80 -26.59 -8.91 26.75
N GLU A 81 -26.13 -9.36 27.91
CA GLU A 81 -24.92 -8.85 28.57
C GLU A 81 -23.66 -9.19 27.75
N ALA A 82 -23.56 -10.45 27.30
CA ALA A 82 -22.45 -10.88 26.43
C ALA A 82 -22.45 -10.12 25.10
N VAL A 83 -23.61 -9.93 24.48
CA VAL A 83 -23.75 -9.15 23.24
C VAL A 83 -23.33 -7.69 23.46
N TYR A 84 -23.72 -7.08 24.57
CA TYR A 84 -23.31 -5.72 24.93
C TYR A 84 -21.79 -5.62 25.09
N ALA A 85 -21.19 -6.52 25.87
CA ALA A 85 -19.74 -6.55 26.09
C ALA A 85 -18.94 -6.74 24.79
N LEU A 86 -19.40 -7.62 23.90
CA LEU A 86 -18.75 -7.88 22.61
C LEU A 86 -18.89 -6.70 21.64
N ASN A 87 -20.03 -6.00 21.64
CA ASN A 87 -20.18 -4.77 20.85
C ASN A 87 -19.28 -3.65 21.39
N HIS A 88 -19.18 -3.51 22.71
CA HIS A 88 -18.25 -2.56 23.33
C HIS A 88 -16.79 -2.88 22.97
N LEU A 89 -16.41 -4.16 23.00
CA LEU A 89 -15.07 -4.60 22.60
C LEU A 89 -14.76 -4.28 21.13
N LEU A 90 -15.69 -4.53 20.21
CA LEU A 90 -15.55 -4.16 18.80
C LEU A 90 -15.28 -2.66 18.65
N GLU A 91 -16.02 -1.82 19.38
CA GLU A 91 -15.86 -0.37 19.29
C GLU A 91 -14.52 0.09 19.89
N VAL A 92 -14.09 -0.46 21.03
CA VAL A 92 -12.78 -0.16 21.61
C VAL A 92 -11.66 -0.57 20.66
N PHE A 93 -11.71 -1.78 20.11
CA PHE A 93 -10.69 -2.23 19.15
C PHE A 93 -10.65 -1.38 17.90
N ARG A 94 -11.80 -0.94 17.38
CA ARG A 94 -11.85 0.01 16.27
C ARG A 94 -11.19 1.34 16.61
N HIS A 95 -11.43 1.89 17.80
CA HIS A 95 -10.79 3.13 18.24
C HIS A 95 -9.27 2.96 18.40
N VAL A 96 -8.83 1.85 18.99
CA VAL A 96 -7.41 1.57 19.18
C VAL A 96 -6.68 1.41 17.85
N ASP A 97 -7.27 0.72 16.87
CA ASP A 97 -6.74 0.57 15.51
C ASP A 97 -6.54 1.92 14.80
N GLN A 98 -7.46 2.86 15.04
CA GLN A 98 -7.39 4.22 14.49
C GLN A 98 -6.35 5.09 15.23
N ALA A 99 -6.23 4.92 16.54
CA ALA A 99 -5.31 5.70 17.37
C ALA A 99 -3.86 5.22 17.26
N SER A 100 -3.65 3.91 17.09
CA SER A 100 -2.34 3.28 16.99
C SER A 100 -2.35 2.22 15.90
N HIS A 101 -1.78 2.59 14.75
CA HIS A 101 -1.92 1.83 13.51
C HIS A 101 -1.46 0.37 13.65
N SER A 102 -0.40 0.06 14.40
CA SER A 102 0.12 -1.31 14.53
C SER A 102 -0.41 -2.09 15.73
N PHE A 103 -1.13 -1.46 16.67
CA PHE A 103 -1.41 -2.06 17.97
C PHE A 103 -2.13 -3.41 17.86
N LEU A 104 -3.23 -3.48 17.09
CA LEU A 104 -3.98 -4.72 16.96
C LEU A 104 -3.16 -5.80 16.27
N PHE A 105 -2.30 -5.42 15.32
CA PHE A 105 -1.43 -6.36 14.64
C PHE A 105 -0.40 -6.96 15.63
N ASP A 106 0.28 -6.13 16.40
CA ASP A 106 1.25 -6.56 17.40
C ASP A 106 0.58 -7.36 18.52
N PHE A 107 -0.62 -6.95 18.94
CA PHE A 107 -1.45 -7.69 19.90
C PHE A 107 -1.83 -9.08 19.37
N SER A 108 -2.18 -9.20 18.08
CA SER A 108 -2.48 -10.51 17.49
C SER A 108 -1.27 -11.45 17.49
N LYS A 109 -0.07 -10.92 17.20
CA LYS A 109 1.17 -11.71 17.26
C LYS A 109 1.43 -12.21 18.67
N LEU A 110 1.19 -11.38 19.68
CA LEU A 110 1.31 -11.80 21.09
C LEU A 110 0.34 -12.94 21.42
N ILE A 111 -0.94 -12.84 21.02
CA ILE A 111 -1.92 -13.91 21.21
C ILE A 111 -1.48 -15.21 20.53
N PHE A 112 -0.98 -15.14 19.30
CA PHE A 112 -0.51 -16.34 18.58
C PHE A 112 0.72 -16.97 19.24
N ALA A 113 1.66 -16.16 19.72
CA ALA A 113 2.82 -16.65 20.46
C ALA A 113 2.41 -17.37 21.75
N GLU A 114 1.53 -16.77 22.55
CA GLU A 114 1.06 -17.32 23.83
C GLU A 114 0.18 -18.57 23.66
N SER A 115 -0.55 -18.69 22.54
CA SER A 115 -1.38 -19.87 22.25
C SER A 115 -0.60 -21.11 21.80
N GLY A 116 0.74 -21.01 21.64
CA GLY A 116 1.58 -22.07 21.10
C GLY A 116 1.40 -22.30 19.58
N LEU A 117 0.59 -21.46 18.91
CA LEU A 117 0.32 -21.53 17.47
C LEU A 117 1.25 -20.63 16.64
N GLY A 118 2.10 -19.83 17.29
CA GLY A 118 2.95 -18.82 16.62
C GLY A 118 3.83 -19.35 15.49
N ASN A 119 4.29 -20.62 15.58
CA ASN A 119 5.14 -21.24 14.57
C ASN A 119 4.37 -22.06 13.51
N SER A 120 3.07 -22.31 13.70
CA SER A 120 2.28 -23.14 12.80
C SER A 120 1.42 -22.32 11.82
N ILE A 121 1.18 -21.04 12.12
CA ILE A 121 0.32 -20.18 11.30
C ILE A 121 1.18 -19.27 10.42
N ASN A 122 1.06 -19.45 9.11
CA ASN A 122 1.56 -18.45 8.16
C ASN A 122 0.56 -17.28 8.10
N LEU A 123 0.93 -16.15 8.70
CA LEU A 123 0.08 -14.95 8.72
C LEU A 123 -0.15 -14.37 7.33
N GLN A 124 0.86 -14.38 6.45
CA GLN A 124 0.74 -13.85 5.09
C GLN A 124 -0.29 -14.64 4.29
N GLU A 125 -0.21 -15.97 4.35
CA GLU A 125 -1.20 -16.85 3.73
C GLU A 125 -2.60 -16.65 4.33
N SER A 126 -2.68 -16.60 5.66
CA SER A 126 -3.94 -16.48 6.38
C SER A 126 -4.67 -15.19 6.02
N TYR A 127 -3.97 -14.05 6.03
CA TYR A 127 -4.55 -12.77 5.61
C TYR A 127 -4.98 -12.78 4.14
N LEU A 128 -4.17 -13.39 3.26
CA LEU A 128 -4.51 -13.51 1.85
C LEU A 128 -5.81 -14.29 1.65
N ARG A 129 -6.01 -15.40 2.38
CA ARG A 129 -7.28 -16.15 2.37
C ARG A 129 -8.45 -15.33 2.93
N MET A 130 -8.24 -14.60 4.02
CA MET A 130 -9.28 -13.79 4.66
C MET A 130 -9.80 -12.67 3.74
N HIS A 131 -8.97 -12.17 2.81
CA HIS A 131 -9.41 -11.24 1.77
C HIS A 131 -10.51 -11.77 0.85
N ALA A 132 -10.80 -13.08 0.83
CA ALA A 132 -11.94 -13.64 0.10
C ALA A 132 -13.30 -13.23 0.69
N ASN A 133 -13.35 -12.94 2.00
CA ASN A 133 -14.58 -12.57 2.71
C ASN A 133 -14.49 -11.22 3.44
N ALA A 134 -13.34 -10.56 3.39
CA ALA A 134 -13.16 -9.24 4.00
C ALA A 134 -14.21 -8.23 3.49
N PRO A 135 -14.64 -7.28 4.36
CA PRO A 135 -15.48 -6.14 3.97
C PRO A 135 -14.86 -5.35 2.81
N ASN A 136 -15.68 -4.74 1.95
CA ASN A 136 -15.22 -3.95 0.80
C ASN A 136 -15.13 -2.44 1.08
N SER A 137 -15.41 -1.98 2.30
CA SER A 137 -15.49 -0.54 2.64
C SER A 137 -14.17 0.23 2.39
N ASP A 138 -13.04 -0.47 2.41
CA ASP A 138 -11.72 0.05 2.07
C ASP A 138 -11.53 0.30 0.56
N LEU A 139 -12.35 -0.34 -0.28
CA LEU A 139 -12.29 -0.26 -1.75
C LEU A 139 -13.50 0.43 -2.39
N GLU A 140 -14.56 0.68 -1.62
CA GLU A 140 -15.79 1.33 -2.10
C GLU A 140 -15.76 2.85 -1.89
N PHE A 141 -16.22 3.61 -2.88
CA PHE A 141 -16.39 5.05 -2.73
C PHE A 141 -17.69 5.40 -1.96
N PRO A 142 -17.74 6.58 -1.31
CA PRO A 142 -18.96 7.10 -0.71
C PRO A 142 -20.10 7.23 -1.75
N LEU A 143 -21.35 7.12 -1.30
CA LEU A 143 -22.54 7.11 -2.16
C LEU A 143 -22.57 8.22 -3.22
N ARG A 144 -22.15 9.45 -2.85
CA ARG A 144 -22.09 10.60 -3.76
C ARG A 144 -21.21 10.34 -4.99
N LEU A 145 -20.09 9.64 -4.82
CA LEU A 145 -19.16 9.35 -5.91
C LEU A 145 -19.54 8.06 -6.64
N SER A 146 -20.12 7.09 -5.92
CA SER A 146 -20.55 5.82 -6.49
C SER A 146 -21.71 5.94 -7.49
N GLN A 147 -22.35 7.11 -7.59
CA GLN A 147 -23.31 7.44 -8.66
C GLN A 147 -22.64 7.69 -10.01
N ILE A 148 -21.35 8.03 -10.01
CA ILE A 148 -20.56 8.24 -11.22
C ILE A 148 -19.96 6.89 -11.65
N GLN A 149 -20.19 6.53 -12.91
CA GLN A 149 -19.92 5.20 -13.45
C GLN A 149 -18.44 4.79 -13.28
N GLU A 150 -17.51 5.72 -13.47
CA GLU A 150 -16.06 5.48 -13.39
C GLU A 150 -15.64 5.05 -11.99
N PHE A 151 -16.18 5.69 -10.94
CA PHE A 151 -15.86 5.37 -9.54
C PHE A 151 -16.48 4.04 -9.12
N GLN A 152 -17.73 3.77 -9.52
CA GLN A 152 -18.37 2.48 -9.30
C GLN A 152 -17.56 1.37 -9.97
N LEU A 153 -17.21 1.55 -11.24
CA LEU A 153 -16.47 0.56 -12.01
C LEU A 153 -15.08 0.31 -11.43
N PHE A 154 -14.38 1.36 -11.00
CA PHE A 154 -13.11 1.20 -10.28
C PHE A 154 -13.28 0.33 -9.02
N SER A 155 -14.30 0.59 -8.19
CA SER A 155 -14.55 -0.19 -6.97
C SER A 155 -14.76 -1.67 -7.31
N VAL A 156 -15.58 -1.95 -8.34
CA VAL A 156 -15.82 -3.32 -8.84
C VAL A 156 -14.50 -3.99 -9.27
N ARG A 157 -13.63 -3.29 -10.01
CA ARG A 157 -12.34 -3.85 -10.44
C ARG A 157 -11.36 -4.04 -9.30
N ALA A 158 -11.32 -3.13 -8.34
CA ALA A 158 -10.47 -3.24 -7.15
C ALA A 158 -10.88 -4.45 -6.29
N ILE A 159 -12.18 -4.62 -6.06
CA ILE A 159 -12.72 -5.77 -5.32
C ILE A 159 -12.44 -7.07 -6.08
N ALA A 160 -12.68 -7.09 -7.40
CA ALA A 160 -12.39 -8.26 -8.23
C ALA A 160 -10.91 -8.68 -8.13
N LEU A 161 -9.98 -7.73 -8.26
CA LEU A 161 -8.55 -8.01 -8.12
C LEU A 161 -8.24 -8.62 -6.74
N ARG A 162 -8.75 -8.03 -5.65
CA ARG A 162 -8.57 -8.56 -4.30
C ARG A 162 -9.08 -9.99 -4.16
N ARG A 163 -10.27 -10.30 -4.68
CA ARG A 163 -10.88 -11.65 -4.62
C ARG A 163 -10.14 -12.68 -5.48
N VAL A 164 -9.57 -12.27 -6.60
CA VAL A 164 -8.74 -13.18 -7.40
C VAL A 164 -7.42 -13.46 -6.68
N LEU A 165 -6.76 -12.44 -6.11
CA LEU A 165 -5.53 -12.60 -5.34
C LEU A 165 -5.72 -13.51 -4.10
N SER A 166 -6.87 -13.43 -3.43
CA SER A 166 -7.16 -14.27 -2.25
C SER A 166 -7.23 -15.77 -2.54
N ARG A 167 -7.35 -16.17 -3.81
CA ARG A 167 -7.37 -17.59 -4.23
C ARG A 167 -5.98 -18.17 -4.50
N ILE A 168 -4.91 -17.37 -4.46
CA ILE A 168 -3.54 -17.84 -4.70
C ILE A 168 -3.19 -19.04 -3.81
N PRO A 169 -3.43 -19.02 -2.49
CA PRO A 169 -3.07 -20.14 -1.62
C PRO A 169 -3.71 -21.46 -2.03
N ASP A 170 -4.99 -21.44 -2.45
CA ASP A 170 -5.70 -22.64 -2.92
C ASP A 170 -5.19 -23.09 -4.29
N GLY A 171 -4.96 -22.14 -5.20
CA GLY A 171 -4.52 -22.39 -6.56
C GLY A 171 -3.12 -23.00 -6.64
N MET A 172 -2.23 -22.69 -5.70
CA MET A 172 -0.83 -23.13 -5.71
C MET A 172 -0.63 -24.65 -5.58
N THR A 173 -1.64 -25.38 -5.09
CA THR A 173 -1.61 -26.84 -4.94
C THR A 173 -1.40 -27.56 -6.28
N GLU A 174 -2.03 -27.05 -7.35
CA GLU A 174 -2.05 -27.68 -8.66
C GLU A 174 -1.65 -26.69 -9.75
N ARG A 175 -0.68 -27.07 -10.59
CA ARG A 175 -0.10 -26.15 -11.60
C ARG A 175 -1.12 -25.57 -12.57
N ARG A 176 -2.09 -26.38 -13.03
CA ARG A 176 -3.09 -25.94 -14.04
C ARG A 176 -4.04 -24.88 -13.46
N PRO A 177 -4.76 -25.13 -12.34
CA PRO A 177 -5.55 -24.10 -11.65
C PRO A 177 -4.75 -22.85 -11.30
N PHE A 178 -3.49 -23.00 -10.90
CA PHE A 178 -2.66 -21.84 -10.58
C PHE A 178 -2.42 -20.94 -11.79
N LEU A 179 -2.12 -21.52 -12.96
CA LEU A 179 -1.90 -20.74 -14.19
C LEU A 179 -3.16 -20.01 -14.65
N GLU A 180 -4.35 -20.61 -14.49
CA GLU A 180 -5.61 -19.91 -14.75
C GLU A 180 -5.82 -18.74 -13.78
N THR A 181 -5.54 -18.96 -12.49
CA THR A 181 -5.58 -17.89 -11.49
C THR A 181 -4.64 -16.74 -11.86
N ILE A 182 -3.42 -17.03 -12.33
CA ILE A 182 -2.46 -16.00 -12.78
C ILE A 182 -3.00 -15.20 -13.97
N LYS A 183 -3.65 -15.86 -14.95
CA LYS A 183 -4.28 -15.17 -16.09
C LYS A 183 -5.40 -14.24 -15.62
N GLU A 184 -6.24 -14.70 -14.70
CA GLU A 184 -7.31 -13.89 -14.11
C GLU A 184 -6.77 -12.68 -13.33
N ILE A 185 -5.65 -12.85 -12.62
CA ILE A 185 -4.96 -11.74 -11.93
C ILE A 185 -4.46 -10.72 -12.95
N ALA A 186 -3.78 -11.16 -14.00
CA ALA A 186 -3.27 -10.27 -15.05
C ALA A 186 -4.40 -9.48 -15.72
N ALA A 187 -5.52 -10.13 -16.03
CA ALA A 187 -6.71 -9.47 -16.57
C ALA A 187 -7.30 -8.44 -15.58
N SER A 188 -7.41 -8.80 -14.31
CA SER A 188 -7.94 -7.91 -13.26
C SER A 188 -7.06 -6.68 -13.03
N ILE A 189 -5.73 -6.84 -13.05
CA ILE A 189 -4.76 -5.73 -12.98
C ILE A 189 -4.95 -4.79 -14.17
N LYS A 190 -5.06 -5.34 -15.39
CA LYS A 190 -5.29 -4.55 -16.59
C LYS A 190 -6.59 -3.74 -16.46
N TYR A 191 -7.71 -4.39 -16.11
CA TYR A 191 -8.98 -3.70 -15.96
C TYR A 191 -8.97 -2.62 -14.88
N LEU A 192 -8.27 -2.83 -13.77
CA LEU A 192 -8.11 -1.80 -12.74
C LEU A 192 -7.28 -0.61 -13.24
N LEU A 193 -6.22 -0.85 -14.01
CA LEU A 193 -5.40 0.23 -14.59
C LEU A 193 -6.19 1.04 -15.62
N ASP A 194 -6.98 0.37 -16.47
CA ASP A 194 -7.83 1.02 -17.47
C ASP A 194 -8.85 1.95 -16.80
N THR A 195 -9.52 1.49 -15.73
CA THR A 195 -10.46 2.33 -14.96
C THR A 195 -9.77 3.43 -14.18
N THR A 196 -8.55 3.20 -13.69
CA THR A 196 -7.73 4.23 -13.04
C THR A 196 -7.41 5.37 -14.01
N ASN A 197 -7.06 5.05 -15.26
CA ASN A 197 -6.81 6.07 -16.29
C ASN A 197 -8.07 6.88 -16.60
N ALA A 198 -9.24 6.24 -16.68
CA ALA A 198 -10.52 6.93 -16.84
C ALA A 198 -10.80 7.87 -15.65
N ILE A 199 -10.55 7.43 -14.42
CA ILE A 199 -10.68 8.27 -13.22
C ILE A 199 -9.73 9.47 -13.26
N ILE A 200 -8.47 9.28 -13.66
CA ILE A 200 -7.49 10.38 -13.73
C ILE A 200 -7.99 11.50 -14.65
N ALA A 201 -8.69 11.17 -15.74
CA ALA A 201 -9.24 12.16 -16.66
C ALA A 201 -10.35 13.03 -16.03
N ILE A 202 -11.07 12.53 -15.03
CA ILE A 202 -12.19 13.25 -14.38
C ILE A 202 -11.84 13.83 -13.00
N VAL A 203 -10.73 13.41 -12.40
CA VAL A 203 -10.21 14.00 -11.16
C VAL A 203 -9.72 15.43 -11.43
N PRO A 204 -9.95 16.40 -10.52
CA PRO A 204 -9.46 17.76 -10.67
C PRO A 204 -7.96 17.82 -10.98
N ILE A 205 -7.57 18.70 -11.90
CA ILE A 205 -6.21 18.78 -12.48
C ILE A 205 -5.14 18.90 -11.41
N ASN A 206 -5.41 19.67 -10.34
CA ASN A 206 -4.52 19.86 -9.19
C ASN A 206 -4.23 18.57 -8.42
N TYR A 207 -5.03 17.51 -8.58
CA TYR A 207 -4.85 16.23 -7.89
C TYR A 207 -4.47 15.06 -8.79
N GLN A 208 -4.50 15.21 -10.13
CA GLN A 208 -4.16 14.14 -11.07
C GLN A 208 -2.77 13.56 -10.84
N HIS A 209 -1.77 14.41 -10.59
CA HIS A 209 -0.39 13.99 -10.35
C HIS A 209 -0.23 13.07 -9.13
N LEU A 210 -1.10 13.20 -8.11
CA LEU A 210 -1.09 12.35 -6.93
C LEU A 210 -1.66 10.97 -7.22
N VAL A 211 -2.75 10.91 -8.01
CA VAL A 211 -3.33 9.64 -8.46
C VAL A 211 -2.35 8.91 -9.38
N GLU A 212 -1.68 9.63 -10.29
CA GLU A 212 -0.62 9.08 -11.15
C GLU A 212 0.58 8.57 -10.35
N LYS A 213 0.97 9.25 -9.25
CA LYS A 213 1.99 8.73 -8.33
C LYS A 213 1.58 7.37 -7.75
N ARG A 214 0.35 7.25 -7.23
CA ARG A 214 -0.15 5.98 -6.66
C ARG A 214 -0.32 4.88 -7.71
N LYS A 215 -0.73 5.23 -8.92
CA LYS A 215 -0.76 4.30 -10.06
C LYS A 215 0.63 3.74 -10.36
N ARG A 216 1.69 4.56 -10.33
CA ARG A 216 3.08 4.10 -10.53
C ARG A 216 3.52 3.12 -9.42
N GLU A 217 3.22 3.43 -8.16
CA GLU A 217 3.51 2.53 -7.02
C GLU A 217 2.77 1.18 -7.18
N PHE A 218 1.50 1.20 -7.60
CA PHE A 218 0.75 -0.02 -7.91
C PHE A 218 1.36 -0.82 -9.07
N VAL A 219 1.78 -0.16 -10.16
CA VAL A 219 2.46 -0.82 -11.28
C VAL A 219 3.78 -1.47 -10.84
N GLN A 220 4.54 -0.81 -9.97
CA GLN A 220 5.78 -1.36 -9.40
C GLN A 220 5.51 -2.62 -8.57
N ALA A 221 4.49 -2.59 -7.70
CA ALA A 221 4.08 -3.76 -6.93
C ALA A 221 3.60 -4.93 -7.82
N SER A 222 2.83 -4.63 -8.87
CA SER A 222 2.39 -5.62 -9.86
C SER A 222 3.57 -6.29 -10.60
N LYS A 223 4.59 -5.49 -10.95
CA LYS A 223 5.83 -5.99 -11.56
C LYS A 223 6.61 -6.87 -10.58
N ARG A 224 6.72 -6.45 -9.31
CA ARG A 224 7.35 -7.25 -8.24
C ARG A 224 6.64 -8.59 -8.11
N PHE A 225 5.31 -8.59 -7.96
CA PHE A 225 4.49 -9.80 -7.91
C PHE A 225 4.75 -10.75 -9.09
N SER A 226 4.79 -10.20 -10.31
CA SER A 226 5.09 -10.98 -11.53
C SER A 226 6.49 -11.62 -11.50
N ASN A 227 7.49 -10.91 -10.99
CA ASN A 227 8.84 -11.46 -10.83
C ASN A 227 8.88 -12.53 -9.73
N THR A 228 8.21 -12.31 -8.60
CA THR A 228 8.09 -13.28 -7.52
C THR A 228 7.43 -14.58 -7.99
N LEU A 229 6.41 -14.51 -8.86
CA LEU A 229 5.82 -15.70 -9.49
C LEU A 229 6.85 -16.46 -10.34
N LYS A 230 7.68 -15.76 -11.11
CA LYS A 230 8.74 -16.41 -11.91
C LYS A 230 9.75 -17.14 -11.03
N ASP A 231 10.10 -16.55 -9.90
CA ASP A 231 11.04 -17.15 -8.95
C ASP A 231 10.39 -18.31 -8.17
N TYR A 232 9.11 -18.21 -7.85
CA TYR A 232 8.33 -19.31 -7.27
C TYR A 232 8.36 -20.57 -8.16
N PHE A 233 8.15 -20.42 -9.47
CA PHE A 233 8.21 -21.58 -10.37
C PHE A 233 9.60 -22.26 -10.42
N LYS A 234 10.66 -21.59 -9.96
CA LYS A 234 12.02 -22.15 -9.86
C LYS A 234 12.32 -22.71 -8.47
N ARG A 235 11.93 -21.99 -7.42
CA ARG A 235 12.37 -22.23 -6.02
C ARG A 235 11.29 -22.81 -5.11
N GLN A 236 10.02 -22.81 -5.54
CA GLN A 236 8.86 -23.26 -4.76
C GLN A 236 8.67 -22.51 -3.43
N GLU A 237 9.19 -21.30 -3.31
CA GLU A 237 9.03 -20.45 -2.11
C GLU A 237 7.66 -19.73 -2.11
N ALA A 238 6.61 -20.42 -1.66
CA ALA A 238 5.23 -19.91 -1.69
C ALA A 238 5.05 -18.61 -0.87
N ASN A 239 5.73 -18.51 0.28
CA ASN A 239 5.58 -17.37 1.20
C ASN A 239 5.88 -16.02 0.55
N GLN A 240 6.87 -15.97 -0.35
CA GLN A 240 7.21 -14.74 -1.06
C GLN A 240 6.07 -14.29 -1.98
N VAL A 241 5.35 -15.23 -2.60
CA VAL A 241 4.17 -14.91 -3.42
C VAL A 241 3.04 -14.37 -2.55
N TYR A 242 2.83 -14.91 -1.35
CA TYR A 242 1.81 -14.41 -0.42
C TYR A 242 2.10 -12.96 0.00
N ILE A 243 3.35 -12.67 0.37
CA ILE A 243 3.80 -11.32 0.70
C ILE A 243 3.55 -10.35 -0.46
N ALA A 244 3.99 -10.72 -1.67
CA ALA A 244 3.84 -9.87 -2.84
C ALA A 244 2.35 -9.65 -3.22
N ALA A 245 1.50 -10.66 -3.02
CA ALA A 245 0.05 -10.54 -3.23
C ALA A 245 -0.60 -9.60 -2.21
N ASN A 246 -0.30 -9.73 -0.91
CA ASN A 246 -0.80 -8.83 0.12
C ASN A 246 -0.35 -7.37 -0.13
N GLN A 247 0.91 -7.17 -0.54
CA GLN A 247 1.37 -5.84 -0.98
C GLN A 247 0.58 -5.29 -2.16
N LEU A 248 0.22 -6.13 -3.13
CA LEU A 248 -0.55 -5.68 -4.29
C LEU A 248 -1.97 -5.25 -3.87
N ILE A 249 -2.61 -5.99 -2.96
CA ILE A 249 -3.90 -5.60 -2.34
C ILE A 249 -3.74 -4.26 -1.61
N LEU A 250 -2.62 -4.04 -0.91
CA LEU A 250 -2.36 -2.80 -0.18
C LEU A 250 -2.26 -1.61 -1.14
N GLN A 251 -1.54 -1.79 -2.25
CA GLN A 251 -1.42 -0.73 -3.26
C GLN A 251 -2.76 -0.44 -3.94
N THR A 252 -3.61 -1.45 -4.15
CA THR A 252 -5.00 -1.24 -4.60
C THR A 252 -5.80 -0.39 -3.61
N MET A 253 -5.70 -0.67 -2.31
CA MET A 253 -6.36 0.14 -1.27
C MET A 253 -5.81 1.57 -1.24
N LYS A 254 -4.47 1.75 -1.22
CA LYS A 254 -3.83 3.07 -1.24
C LYS A 254 -4.23 3.90 -2.47
N LEU A 255 -4.39 3.25 -3.63
CA LEU A 255 -4.89 3.89 -4.84
C LEU A 255 -6.35 4.34 -4.68
N CYS A 256 -7.22 3.49 -4.13
CA CYS A 256 -8.61 3.86 -3.83
C CYS A 256 -8.68 5.07 -2.88
N LEU A 257 -7.91 5.05 -1.79
CA LEU A 257 -7.87 6.15 -0.81
C LEU A 257 -7.40 7.46 -1.46
N ALA A 258 -6.35 7.40 -2.27
CA ALA A 258 -5.84 8.59 -2.97
C ALA A 258 -6.85 9.16 -3.95
N ILE A 259 -7.70 8.36 -4.57
CA ILE A 259 -8.80 8.87 -5.40
C ILE A 259 -9.89 9.47 -4.48
N ARG A 260 -10.26 8.76 -3.41
CA ARG A 260 -11.37 9.12 -2.51
C ARG A 260 -11.16 10.45 -1.80
N GLU A 261 -9.96 10.69 -1.28
CA GLU A 261 -9.63 11.93 -0.56
C GLU A 261 -9.64 13.16 -1.47
N ARG A 262 -9.26 12.99 -2.73
CA ARG A 262 -9.03 14.10 -3.66
C ARG A 262 -10.30 14.58 -4.33
N VAL A 263 -11.30 13.71 -4.43
CA VAL A 263 -12.64 14.09 -4.90
C VAL A 263 -13.48 14.73 -3.78
N ARG A 264 -13.13 14.53 -2.49
CA ARG A 264 -13.76 15.27 -1.38
C ARG A 264 -13.29 16.73 -1.24
N MET A 265 -12.18 17.10 -1.89
CA MET A 265 -11.59 18.45 -1.82
C MET A 265 -11.89 19.32 -3.04
N GLY A 266 -12.71 18.83 -3.97
CA GLY A 266 -13.24 19.58 -5.11
C GLY A 266 -14.68 19.99 -4.92
#